data_AF-A0AAJ0FTV7-F1
#
_entry.id   AF-A0AAJ0FTV7-F1
#
_cell.length_a   1.000
_cell.length_b   1.000
_cell.length_c   1.000
_cell.angle_alpha   90.00
_cell.angle_beta   90.00
_cell.angle_gamma   90.00
#
_symmetry.space_group_name_H-M   'P 1'
#
loop_
_entity.id
_entity.type
_entity.pdbx_description
1 polymer ?
#
loop_
_entity_poly.entity_id
_entity_poly.type
_entity_poly.pdbx_seq_one_letter_code
_entity_poly.pdbx_strand_id
1 'polypeptide(L)'
;MSRLVPAEVARKTDATAAFVDALRLIVAYRTFLVDCLLLNAFPSPSTSPHPDNAVSRGWRNAFVGCNMNAYWNFTAPFASNLATKREMVERYIPAWEAATPGGAIYLNEMDPWYQGDWEGADLPGQVRAAVGG
;
A
#
# COMPACT_ATOMS: atom_id res chain seq x y z
N MET A 1 -5.40 3.62 3.52
CA MET A 1 -4.95 2.51 2.66
C MET A 1 -3.44 2.58 2.53
N SER A 2 -2.76 1.49 2.87
CA SER A 2 -1.30 1.40 2.82
C SER A 2 -0.76 0.85 1.50
N ARG A 3 0.50 1.20 1.22
CA ARG A 3 1.32 0.59 0.19
C ARG A 3 2.78 0.50 0.65
N LEU A 4 3.30 -0.71 0.70
CA LEU A 4 4.73 -1.00 0.84
C LEU A 4 5.34 -1.02 -0.56
N VAL A 5 6.21 -0.05 -0.86
CA VAL A 5 6.78 0.14 -2.19
C VAL A 5 8.16 -0.52 -2.27
N PRO A 6 8.39 -1.44 -3.23
CA PRO A 6 9.68 -2.14 -3.36
C PRO A 6 10.83 -1.22 -3.72
N ALA A 7 12.01 -1.49 -3.17
CA ALA A 7 13.24 -0.74 -3.47
C ALA A 7 13.57 -0.68 -4.98
N GLU A 8 13.13 -1.68 -5.75
CA GLU A 8 13.28 -1.73 -7.21
C GLU A 8 12.61 -0.55 -7.93
N VAL A 9 11.49 -0.02 -7.39
CA VAL A 9 10.81 1.16 -7.95
C VAL A 9 11.73 2.38 -7.94
N ALA A 10 12.51 2.57 -6.86
CA ALA A 10 13.44 3.69 -6.72
C ALA A 10 14.73 3.52 -7.55
N ARG A 11 15.02 2.31 -8.05
CA ARG A 11 16.23 2.02 -8.84
C ARG A 11 16.07 2.27 -10.33
N LYS A 12 14.83 2.44 -10.80
CA LYS A 12 14.47 2.56 -12.22
C LYS A 12 13.77 3.90 -12.45
N THR A 13 14.31 4.72 -13.34
CA THR A 13 13.82 6.09 -13.57
C THR A 13 12.37 6.12 -14.06
N ASP A 14 12.00 5.22 -14.96
CA ASP A 14 10.65 5.03 -15.46
C ASP A 14 9.68 4.56 -14.37
N ALA A 15 10.08 3.58 -13.55
CA ALA A 15 9.27 3.13 -12.42
C ALA A 15 9.10 4.22 -11.35
N THR A 16 10.16 4.97 -11.07
CA THR A 16 10.11 6.12 -10.16
C THR A 16 9.17 7.20 -10.69
N ALA A 17 9.23 7.52 -11.98
CA ALA A 17 8.33 8.48 -12.61
C ALA A 17 6.86 8.03 -12.51
N ALA A 18 6.57 6.76 -12.84
CA ALA A 18 5.23 6.20 -12.72
C ALA A 18 4.69 6.25 -11.28
N PHE A 19 5.53 5.94 -10.28
CA PHE A 19 5.17 6.06 -8.87
C PHE A 19 4.84 7.51 -8.48
N VAL A 20 5.68 8.47 -8.86
CA VAL A 20 5.44 9.89 -8.58
C VAL A 20 4.18 10.39 -9.29
N ASP A 21 3.91 9.95 -10.51
CA ASP A 21 2.70 10.32 -11.25
C ASP A 21 1.43 9.74 -10.60
N ALA A 22 1.50 8.51 -10.07
CA ALA A 22 0.42 7.96 -9.26
C ALA A 22 0.17 8.80 -7.99
N LEU A 23 1.23 9.22 -7.28
CA LEU A 23 1.10 10.11 -6.13
C LEU A 23 0.46 11.45 -6.51
N ARG A 24 0.88 12.06 -7.64
CA ARG A 24 0.28 13.30 -8.16
C ARG A 24 -1.19 13.13 -8.49
N LEU A 25 -1.56 12.01 -9.11
CA LEU A 25 -2.94 11.69 -9.44
C LEU A 25 -3.81 11.62 -8.18
N ILE A 26 -3.33 10.96 -7.13
CA ILE A 26 -4.05 10.81 -5.85
C ILE A 26 -4.33 12.17 -5.20
N VAL A 27 -3.32 13.04 -5.15
CA VAL A 27 -3.43 14.33 -4.43
C VAL A 27 -4.00 15.47 -5.28
N ALA A 28 -4.24 15.25 -6.58
CA ALA A 28 -4.61 16.29 -7.55
C ALA A 28 -5.83 17.12 -7.12
N TYR A 29 -6.84 16.49 -6.52
CA TYR A 29 -8.10 17.11 -6.15
C TYR A 29 -8.21 17.46 -4.65
N ARG A 30 -7.14 17.26 -3.88
CA ARG A 30 -7.10 17.51 -2.42
C ARG A 30 -8.12 16.74 -1.57
N THR A 31 -8.84 15.78 -2.15
CA THR A 31 -9.69 14.82 -1.41
C THR A 31 -8.84 13.88 -0.58
N PHE A 32 -7.71 13.44 -1.15
CA PHE A 32 -6.79 12.51 -0.51
C PHE A 32 -5.46 13.18 -0.20
N LEU A 33 -4.85 12.72 0.89
CA LEU A 33 -3.47 12.99 1.27
C LEU A 33 -2.70 11.69 1.27
N VAL A 34 -1.41 11.76 0.90
CA VAL A 34 -0.49 10.64 0.99
C VAL A 34 0.63 11.01 1.96
N ASP A 35 0.74 10.23 3.03
CA ASP A 35 1.88 10.25 3.94
C ASP A 35 2.81 9.09 3.60
N CYS A 36 4.13 9.29 3.71
CA CYS A 36 5.12 8.26 3.39
C CYS A 36 6.24 8.26 4.43
N LEU A 37 6.47 7.09 5.02
CA LEU A 37 7.58 6.83 5.92
C LEU A 37 8.70 6.12 5.14
N LEU A 38 9.85 6.79 5.01
CA LEU A 38 11.05 6.15 4.47
C LEU A 38 11.56 5.13 5.48
N LEU A 39 11.74 3.90 4.99
CA LEU A 39 12.25 2.79 5.78
C LEU A 39 13.74 2.67 5.50
N ASN A 40 14.58 3.00 6.49
CA ASN A 40 16.01 2.72 6.35
C ASN A 40 16.25 1.21 6.52
N ALA A 41 16.24 0.51 5.38
CA ALA A 41 16.48 -0.91 5.30
C ALA A 41 17.99 -1.22 5.14
N PHE A 42 18.88 -0.63 5.96
CA PHE A 42 20.31 -0.98 5.94
C PHE A 42 20.91 -1.23 7.34
N PRO A 43 21.41 -2.47 7.61
CA PRO A 43 21.14 -3.67 6.81
C PRO A 43 19.63 -3.93 6.77
N SER A 44 19.14 -4.38 5.62
CA SER A 44 17.72 -4.60 5.38
C SER A 44 17.16 -5.54 6.44
N PRO A 45 15.88 -5.42 6.84
CA PRO A 45 15.18 -6.48 7.54
C PRO A 45 15.31 -7.84 6.84
N SER A 46 15.62 -7.85 5.52
CA SER A 46 15.97 -9.04 4.73
C SER A 46 17.30 -9.69 5.09
N THR A 47 18.22 -8.93 5.70
CA THR A 47 19.63 -9.30 5.93
C THR A 47 20.02 -9.32 7.40
N SER A 48 19.19 -8.74 8.28
CA SER A 48 19.39 -8.81 9.73
C SER A 48 18.97 -10.18 10.26
N PRO A 49 19.81 -10.89 11.03
CA PRO A 49 19.42 -12.16 11.64
C PRO A 49 18.17 -11.98 12.51
N HIS A 50 17.14 -12.77 12.22
CA HIS A 50 15.91 -12.83 13.01
C HIS A 50 15.40 -14.27 13.03
N PRO A 51 14.70 -14.71 14.09
CA PRO A 51 13.96 -15.97 14.07
C PRO A 51 12.89 -15.96 12.95
N ASP A 52 12.48 -17.14 12.50
CA ASP A 52 11.37 -17.27 11.58
C ASP A 52 10.11 -16.61 12.15
N ASN A 53 9.41 -15.85 11.30
CA ASN A 53 8.20 -15.13 11.69
C ASN A 53 7.24 -14.97 10.50
N ALA A 54 6.00 -14.58 10.82
CA ALA A 54 4.93 -14.41 9.85
C ALA A 54 4.89 -13.01 9.21
N VAL A 55 5.94 -12.20 9.34
CA VAL A 55 5.97 -10.87 8.71
C VAL A 55 6.05 -11.04 7.20
N SER A 56 5.16 -10.34 6.48
CA SER A 56 5.12 -10.34 5.02
C SER A 56 6.49 -10.05 4.40
N ARG A 57 6.81 -10.77 3.32
CA ARG A 57 8.02 -10.51 2.52
C ARG A 57 8.01 -9.12 1.89
N GLY A 58 6.84 -8.49 1.74
CA GLY A 58 6.72 -7.09 1.32
C GLY A 58 7.56 -6.14 2.18
N TRP A 59 7.58 -6.34 3.51
CA TRP A 59 8.39 -5.55 4.44
C TRP A 59 9.90 -5.72 4.25
N ARG A 60 10.34 -6.84 3.69
CA ARG A 60 11.76 -7.13 3.44
C ARG A 60 12.28 -6.33 2.25
N ASN A 61 11.45 -6.16 1.23
CA ASN A 61 11.82 -5.49 -0.02
C ASN A 61 11.41 -4.02 -0.09
N ALA A 62 10.62 -3.51 0.87
CA ALA A 62 10.13 -2.14 0.85
C ALA A 62 11.21 -1.12 1.22
N PHE A 63 11.25 0.02 0.50
CA PHE A 63 12.08 1.18 0.88
C PHE A 63 11.26 2.32 1.48
N VAL A 64 9.95 2.32 1.24
CA VAL A 64 9.01 3.30 1.78
C VAL A 64 7.66 2.60 2.01
N GLY A 65 7.04 2.92 3.15
CA GLY A 65 5.64 2.61 3.41
C GLY A 65 4.82 3.89 3.30
N CYS A 66 3.76 3.88 2.50
CA CYS A 66 2.92 5.06 2.29
C CYS A 66 1.46 4.76 2.63
N ASN A 67 0.74 5.78 3.10
CA ASN A 67 -0.66 5.73 3.42
C ASN A 67 -1.45 6.82 2.69
N MET A 68 -2.40 6.38 1.86
CA MET A 68 -3.44 7.25 1.33
C MET A 68 -4.59 7.35 2.31
N ASN A 69 -4.94 8.57 2.68
CA ASN A 69 -6.00 8.87 3.63
C ASN A 69 -6.91 9.97 3.10
N ALA A 70 -8.14 9.98 3.59
CA ALA A 70 -9.05 11.12 3.50
C ALA A 70 -9.65 11.35 4.89
N TYR A 71 -9.89 12.61 5.25
CA TYR A 71 -10.56 12.92 6.50
C TYR A 71 -12.04 12.58 6.43
N TRP A 72 -12.59 12.05 7.53
CA TRP A 72 -14.03 11.90 7.66
C TRP A 72 -14.68 13.27 7.82
N ASN A 73 -15.66 13.58 6.97
CA ASN A 73 -16.46 14.79 7.11
C ASN A 73 -17.69 14.50 7.98
N PHE A 74 -17.67 14.98 9.22
CA PHE A 74 -18.74 14.76 10.21
C PHE A 74 -20.00 15.60 9.98
N THR A 75 -19.94 16.63 9.13
CA THR A 75 -21.09 17.49 8.83
C THR A 75 -21.70 17.20 7.45
N ALA A 76 -21.00 16.47 6.59
CA ALA A 76 -21.53 16.02 5.31
C ALA A 76 -22.47 14.80 5.46
N PRO A 77 -23.35 14.56 4.47
CA PRO A 77 -24.11 13.32 4.41
C PRO A 77 -23.19 12.10 4.44
N PHE A 78 -23.58 11.08 5.21
CA PHE A 78 -22.83 9.82 5.35
C PHE A 78 -22.42 9.21 3.99
N ALA A 79 -23.34 9.26 3.02
CA ALA A 79 -23.12 8.78 1.66
C ALA A 79 -21.92 9.44 0.96
N SER A 80 -21.55 10.67 1.33
CA SER A 80 -20.41 11.38 0.77
C SER A 80 -19.09 10.73 1.20
N ASN A 81 -18.95 10.37 2.48
CA ASN A 81 -17.76 9.67 2.97
C ASN A 81 -17.65 8.26 2.36
N LEU A 82 -18.79 7.59 2.15
CA LEU A 82 -18.84 6.32 1.44
C LEU A 82 -18.44 6.46 -0.04
N ALA A 83 -18.86 7.53 -0.71
CA ALA A 83 -18.43 7.82 -2.07
C ALA A 83 -16.91 8.06 -2.14
N THR A 84 -16.34 8.77 -1.16
CA THR A 84 -14.87 8.93 -1.06
C THR A 84 -14.17 7.59 -0.86
N LYS A 85 -14.67 6.71 0.02
CA LYS A 85 -14.11 5.36 0.18
C LYS A 85 -14.17 4.56 -1.12
N ARG A 86 -15.29 4.63 -1.84
CA ARG A 86 -15.46 3.98 -3.15
C ARG A 86 -14.45 4.51 -4.16
N GLU A 87 -14.30 5.82 -4.27
CA GLU A 87 -13.33 6.45 -5.17
C GLU A 87 -11.90 6.00 -4.84
N MET A 88 -11.54 5.92 -3.55
CA MET A 88 -10.24 5.39 -3.12
C MET A 88 -10.01 3.99 -3.68
N VAL A 89 -10.92 3.06 -3.42
CA VAL A 89 -10.71 1.64 -3.73
C VAL A 89 -10.89 1.28 -5.21
N GLU A 90 -11.77 1.98 -5.94
CA GLU A 90 -12.07 1.67 -7.34
C GLU A 90 -11.15 2.43 -8.31
N ARG A 91 -10.63 3.60 -7.94
CA ARG A 91 -9.84 4.46 -8.84
C ARG A 91 -8.38 4.56 -8.44
N TYR A 92 -8.12 4.97 -7.20
CA TYR A 92 -6.76 5.36 -6.82
C TYR A 92 -5.90 4.18 -6.39
N ILE A 93 -6.46 3.21 -5.66
CA ILE A 93 -5.72 2.00 -5.28
C ILE A 93 -5.21 1.25 -6.52
N PRO A 94 -6.02 0.92 -7.54
CA PRO A 94 -5.53 0.19 -8.72
C PRO A 94 -4.42 0.92 -9.47
N ALA A 95 -4.53 2.25 -9.60
CA ALA A 95 -3.48 3.07 -10.21
C ALA A 95 -2.18 3.03 -9.39
N TRP A 96 -2.30 3.05 -8.06
CA TRP A 96 -1.15 2.99 -7.17
C TRP A 96 -0.44 1.62 -7.19
N GLU A 97 -1.21 0.54 -7.26
CA GLU A 97 -0.68 -0.83 -7.39
C GLU A 97 0.02 -1.04 -8.73
N ALA A 98 -0.57 -0.58 -9.83
CA ALA A 98 0.04 -0.64 -11.16
C ALA A 98 1.38 0.10 -11.22
N ALA A 99 1.51 1.23 -10.50
CA ALA A 99 2.75 2.00 -10.42
C ALA A 99 3.79 1.40 -9.47
N THR A 100 3.44 0.38 -8.68
CA THR A 100 4.32 -0.24 -7.67
C THR A 100 4.31 -1.78 -7.76
N PRO A 101 4.69 -2.34 -8.92
CA PRO A 101 4.67 -3.79 -9.12
C PRO A 101 5.59 -4.50 -8.12
N GLY A 102 5.13 -5.64 -7.59
CA GLY A 102 5.81 -6.37 -6.52
C GLY A 102 5.69 -5.73 -5.12
N GLY A 103 4.93 -4.64 -5.00
CA GLY A 103 4.58 -4.05 -3.72
C GLY A 103 3.60 -4.90 -2.91
N ALA A 104 3.44 -4.52 -1.66
CA ALA A 104 2.56 -5.19 -0.70
C ALA A 104 1.65 -4.19 0.00
N ILE A 105 0.64 -4.68 0.70
CA ILE A 105 -0.27 -3.88 1.52
C ILE A 105 0.04 -4.23 2.96
N TYR A 106 0.14 -3.25 3.84
CA TYR A 106 0.23 -3.52 5.27
C TYR A 106 -1.19 -3.73 5.81
N LEU A 107 -1.53 -4.96 6.19
CA LEU A 107 -2.89 -5.36 6.57
C LEU A 107 -3.54 -4.46 7.62
N ASN A 108 -2.79 -3.97 8.61
CA ASN A 108 -3.32 -3.09 9.66
C ASN A 108 -3.78 -1.71 9.15
N GLU A 109 -3.39 -1.33 7.94
CA GLU A 109 -3.69 -0.02 7.33
C GLU A 109 -4.42 -0.18 5.98
N MET A 110 -4.98 -1.36 5.73
CA MET A 110 -5.81 -1.68 4.58
C MET A 110 -7.22 -1.12 4.74
N ASP A 111 -7.81 -0.57 3.67
CA ASP A 111 -9.23 -0.18 3.72
C ASP A 111 -10.13 -1.43 3.63
N PRO A 112 -11.18 -1.56 4.48
CA PRO A 112 -12.08 -2.71 4.46
C PRO A 112 -12.83 -2.96 3.14
N TRP A 113 -12.88 -1.96 2.25
CA TRP A 113 -13.52 -2.10 0.93
C TRP A 113 -12.56 -2.52 -0.17
N TYR A 114 -11.27 -2.71 0.15
CA TYR A 114 -10.29 -3.19 -0.81
C TYR A 114 -10.70 -4.56 -1.38
N GLN A 115 -10.69 -4.69 -2.72
CA GLN A 115 -11.14 -5.88 -3.46
C GLN A 115 -10.00 -6.59 -4.20
N GLY A 116 -8.75 -6.14 -4.07
CA GLY A 116 -7.61 -6.77 -4.73
C GLY A 116 -7.05 -7.96 -3.94
N ASP A 117 -5.87 -8.46 -4.33
CA ASP A 117 -5.25 -9.65 -3.73
C ASP A 117 -4.62 -9.35 -2.35
N TRP A 118 -5.45 -9.10 -1.34
CA TRP A 118 -4.98 -8.86 0.03
C TRP A 118 -4.35 -10.11 0.66
N GLU A 119 -4.86 -11.29 0.32
CA GLU A 119 -4.29 -12.56 0.78
C GLU A 119 -2.88 -12.77 0.23
N GLY A 120 -2.60 -12.37 -1.01
CA GLY A 120 -1.31 -12.59 -1.67
C GLY A 120 -0.33 -11.46 -1.58
N ALA A 121 -0.83 -10.25 -1.41
CA ALA A 121 0.00 -9.11 -1.12
C ALA A 121 0.63 -9.18 0.28
N ASP A 122 -0.01 -9.82 1.27
CA ASP A 122 0.44 -9.73 2.67
C ASP A 122 0.52 -11.04 3.48
N LEU A 123 -0.20 -12.12 3.14
CA LEU A 123 -0.11 -13.33 3.96
C LEU A 123 1.09 -14.20 3.56
N PRO A 124 1.89 -14.69 4.53
CA PRO A 124 2.87 -15.73 4.28
C PRO A 124 2.19 -16.96 3.66
N GLY A 125 2.85 -17.67 2.74
CA GLY A 125 2.28 -18.85 2.08
C GLY A 125 1.80 -19.94 3.06
N GLN A 126 2.42 -20.02 4.24
CA GLN A 126 2.01 -20.91 5.33
C GLN A 126 0.64 -20.52 5.94
N VAL A 127 0.32 -19.23 5.99
CA VAL A 127 -0.96 -18.71 6.48
C VAL A 127 -2.03 -18.82 5.39
N ARG A 128 -1.69 -18.59 4.11
CA ARG A 128 -2.62 -18.79 2.99
C ARG A 128 -3.18 -20.22 2.94
N ALA A 129 -2.32 -21.22 3.17
CA ALA A 129 -2.73 -22.62 3.25
C ALA A 129 -3.68 -22.95 4.41
N ALA A 130 -3.74 -22.11 5.45
CA ALA A 130 -4.63 -22.28 6.60
C ALA A 130 -5.98 -21.56 6.44
N VAL A 131 -6.08 -20.58 5.54
CA VAL A 131 -7.31 -19.80 5.27
C VAL A 131 -8.09 -20.34 4.06
N GLY A 132 -7.43 -21.11 3.19
CA GLY A 132 -8.05 -21.84 2.09
C GLY A 132 -8.32 -23.31 2.41
N GLY A 133 -9.48 -23.58 3.01
CA GLY A 133 -10.10 -24.90 3.20
C GLY A 133 -11.61 -24.79 3.12
#